data_AF-A0A5C4RVL7-F1
#
_entry.id   AF-A0A5C4RVL7-F1
#
_cell.length_a   1.000
_cell.length_b   1.000
_cell.length_c   1.000
_cell.angle_alpha   90.00
_cell.angle_beta   90.00
_cell.angle_gamma   90.00
#
_symmetry.space_group_name_H-M   'P 1'
#
loop_
_entity.id
_entity.type
_entity.pdbx_description
1 polymer ?
#
loop_
_entity_poly.entity_id
_entity_poly.type
_entity_poly.pdbx_seq_one_letter_code
_entity_poly.pdbx_strand_id
1 'polypeptide(L)'
;MRQVFTSVRLENVENVERLLNEAGIATKITGGRSWKGVSRREFSYSNKNHDPSQQPALWVIKPDDFKPAREILHAAGLLEATRDNSYLPGNLSFREAPATSPTARVSRLRMALLFIVVIVAGGLLLRSLMS
;
A
#
# COMPACT_ATOMS: atom_id res chain seq x y z
N MET A 1 13.36 -9.20 -1.81
CA MET A 1 12.03 -9.47 -1.23
C MET A 1 11.22 -8.18 -1.21
N ARG A 2 9.91 -8.23 -1.51
CA ARG A 2 9.02 -7.05 -1.47
C ARG A 2 7.69 -7.44 -0.82
N GLN A 3 7.16 -6.57 0.03
CA GLN A 3 5.88 -6.78 0.69
C GLN A 3 4.73 -6.59 -0.31
N VAL A 4 3.80 -7.54 -0.35
CA VAL A 4 2.65 -7.52 -1.28
C VAL A 4 1.32 -7.40 -0.56
N PHE A 5 1.23 -7.87 0.68
CA PHE A 5 -0.01 -7.89 1.45
C PHE A 5 0.28 -7.79 2.95
N THR A 6 -0.64 -7.22 3.72
CA THR A 6 -0.61 -7.20 5.18
C THR A 6 -2.03 -7.26 5.70
N SER A 7 -2.24 -7.98 6.80
CA SER A 7 -3.52 -8.01 7.48
C SER A 7 -3.29 -8.19 8.96
N VAL A 8 -4.19 -7.61 9.76
CA VAL A 8 -4.12 -7.79 11.21
C VAL A 8 -4.47 -9.22 11.62
N ARG A 9 -5.26 -9.92 10.78
CA ARG A 9 -5.57 -11.34 10.96
C ARG A 9 -4.54 -12.20 10.23
N LEU A 10 -3.85 -13.04 10.99
CA LEU A 10 -2.86 -13.95 10.43
C LEU A 10 -3.50 -14.93 9.45
N GLU A 11 -4.71 -15.44 9.73
CA GLU A 11 -5.42 -16.34 8.83
C GLU A 11 -5.61 -15.75 7.41
N ASN A 12 -5.81 -14.44 7.29
CA ASN A 12 -5.90 -13.79 5.98
C ASN A 12 -4.56 -13.83 5.25
N VAL A 13 -3.46 -13.58 5.96
CA VAL A 13 -2.11 -13.64 5.39
C VAL A 13 -1.76 -15.07 4.96
N GLU A 14 -2.11 -16.08 5.75
CA GLU A 14 -1.93 -17.50 5.42
C GLU A 14 -2.78 -17.93 4.20
N ASN A 15 -4.01 -17.42 4.08
CA ASN A 15 -4.86 -17.68 2.91
C ASN A 15 -4.28 -17.06 1.63
N VAL A 16 -3.77 -15.84 1.71
CA VAL A 16 -3.12 -15.18 0.58
C VAL A 16 -1.79 -15.85 0.22
N GLU A 17 -1.05 -16.32 1.21
CA GLU A 17 0.15 -17.13 0.98
C GLU A 17 -0.18 -18.39 0.17
N ARG A 18 -1.23 -19.13 0.56
CA ARG A 18 -1.68 -20.31 -0.18
C ARG A 18 -2.04 -19.98 -1.63
N LEU A 19 -2.78 -18.89 -1.86
CA LEU A 19 -3.14 -18.43 -3.20
C LEU A 19 -1.90 -18.15 -4.08
N LEU A 20 -0.89 -17.47 -3.54
CA LEU A 20 0.34 -17.17 -4.29
C LEU A 20 1.21 -18.40 -4.51
N ASN A 21 1.27 -19.31 -3.52
CA ASN A 21 1.99 -20.58 -3.64
C ASN A 21 1.37 -21.50 -4.69
N GLU A 22 0.03 -21.56 -4.78
CA GLU A 22 -0.68 -22.29 -5.84
C GLU A 22 -0.33 -21.77 -7.24
N ALA A 23 -0.05 -20.47 -7.37
CA ALA A 23 0.45 -19.84 -8.60
C ALA A 23 1.97 -20.01 -8.81
N GLY A 24 2.66 -20.78 -7.96
CA GLY A 24 4.10 -21.03 -8.06
C GLY A 24 4.99 -19.87 -7.61
N ILE A 25 4.44 -18.88 -6.90
CA ILE A 25 5.19 -17.71 -6.43
C ILE A 25 5.77 -18.00 -5.05
N ALA A 26 7.09 -17.84 -4.90
CA ALA A 26 7.78 -18.10 -3.63
C ALA A 26 7.56 -16.95 -2.64
N THR A 27 6.92 -17.24 -1.50
CA THR A 27 6.55 -16.25 -0.49
C THR A 27 7.20 -16.50 0.87
N LYS A 28 7.13 -15.47 1.74
CA LYS A 28 7.54 -15.52 3.14
C LYS A 28 6.57 -14.69 3.99
N ILE A 29 6.08 -15.27 5.08
CA ILE A 29 5.32 -14.55 6.11
C ILE A 29 6.27 -13.98 7.18
N THR A 30 6.05 -12.72 7.57
CA THR A 30 6.61 -12.12 8.79
C THR A 30 5.48 -11.85 9.79
N GLY A 31 5.76 -11.93 11.09
CA GLY A 31 4.71 -11.80 12.11
C GLY A 31 3.75 -13.00 12.13
N GLY A 32 4.21 -14.17 11.64
CA GLY A 32 3.45 -15.42 11.69
C GLY A 32 3.31 -15.96 13.12
N ARG A 33 2.77 -17.18 13.27
CA ARG A 33 2.59 -17.80 14.59
C ARG A 33 3.93 -17.88 15.31
N SER A 34 4.17 -16.97 16.25
CA SER A 34 5.34 -17.04 17.10
C SER A 34 5.14 -18.20 18.08
N TRP A 35 6.19 -18.99 18.33
CA TRP A 35 6.19 -20.08 19.31
C TRP A 35 5.76 -19.62 20.73
N LYS A 36 5.91 -18.33 21.05
CA LYS A 36 5.30 -17.73 22.25
C LYS A 36 3.80 -17.59 22.01
N GLY A 37 3.08 -18.56 22.57
CA GLY A 37 1.67 -18.85 22.31
C GLY A 37 0.74 -17.64 22.38
N VAL A 38 -0.35 -17.79 21.63
CA VAL A 38 -1.65 -17.11 21.75
C VAL A 38 -1.69 -16.15 22.93
N SER A 39 -1.32 -14.89 22.68
CA SER A 39 -1.59 -13.82 23.63
C SER A 39 -3.10 -13.80 23.80
N ARG A 40 -3.57 -14.15 25.00
CA ARG A 40 -4.99 -14.27 25.40
C ARG A 40 -5.77 -12.94 25.30
N ARG A 41 -5.17 -11.89 24.73
CA ARG A 41 -5.84 -10.63 24.45
C ARG A 41 -6.65 -10.79 23.18
N GLU A 42 -7.95 -10.94 23.38
CA GLU A 42 -8.96 -10.85 22.33
C GLU A 42 -8.68 -9.67 21.40
N PHE A 43 -8.79 -9.91 20.09
CA PHE A 43 -8.48 -8.91 19.07
C PHE A 43 -9.51 -7.78 19.14
N SER A 44 -9.12 -6.64 19.72
CA SER A 44 -10.01 -5.48 19.80
C SER A 44 -9.92 -4.61 18.55
N TYR A 45 -11.02 -4.53 17.81
CA TYR A 45 -11.18 -3.65 16.63
C TYR A 45 -11.19 -2.15 16.99
N SER A 46 -11.48 -1.78 18.24
CA SER A 46 -11.49 -0.38 18.68
C SER A 46 -10.12 0.12 19.13
N ASN A 47 -9.13 -0.77 19.25
CA ASN A 47 -7.82 -0.43 19.75
C ASN A 47 -6.98 0.20 18.63
N LYS A 48 -7.02 1.54 18.53
CA LYS A 48 -6.25 2.33 17.55
C LYS A 48 -4.72 2.19 17.69
N ASN A 49 -4.23 1.61 18.80
CA ASN A 49 -2.81 1.45 19.11
C ASN A 49 -2.27 0.07 18.70
N HIS A 50 -2.59 -0.41 17.51
CA HIS A 50 -1.93 -1.62 16.98
C HIS A 50 -0.58 -1.23 16.39
N ASP A 51 0.52 -1.73 16.96
CA ASP A 51 1.86 -1.51 16.43
C ASP A 51 1.95 -2.10 15.00
N PRO A 52 2.20 -1.29 13.96
CA PRO A 52 2.32 -1.77 12.58
C PRO A 52 3.49 -2.74 12.39
N SER A 53 4.52 -2.65 13.24
CA SER A 53 5.69 -3.54 13.16
C SER A 53 5.39 -4.98 13.56
N GLN A 54 4.29 -5.20 14.29
CA GLN A 54 3.84 -6.52 14.76
C GLN A 54 2.76 -7.13 13.85
N GLN A 55 2.37 -6.44 12.78
CA GLN A 55 1.33 -6.96 11.89
C GLN A 55 1.86 -8.09 11.00
N PRO A 56 1.12 -9.20 10.88
CA PRO A 56 1.41 -10.21 9.89
C PRO A 56 1.48 -9.63 8.48
N ALA A 57 2.57 -9.91 7.78
CA ALA A 57 2.78 -9.42 6.42
C ALA A 57 3.34 -10.50 5.51
N LEU A 58 2.93 -10.46 4.24
CA LEU A 58 3.35 -11.38 3.20
C LEU A 58 4.34 -10.70 2.26
N TRP A 59 5.46 -11.38 2.05
CA TRP A 59 6.56 -10.92 1.22
C TRP A 59 6.78 -11.91 0.08
N VAL A 60 6.99 -11.39 -1.12
CA VAL A 60 7.48 -12.20 -2.24
C VAL A 60 9.00 -12.24 -2.18
N ILE A 61 9.57 -13.43 -2.32
CA ILE A 61 11.02 -13.66 -2.20
C ILE A 61 11.73 -13.05 -3.41
N LYS A 62 11.33 -13.46 -4.62
CA LYS A 62 11.91 -13.03 -5.89
C LYS A 62 11.36 -11.66 -6.30
N PRO A 63 12.20 -10.66 -6.61
CA PRO A 63 11.72 -9.35 -7.04
C PRO A 63 10.88 -9.39 -8.32
N ASP A 64 11.19 -10.30 -9.24
CA ASP A 64 10.53 -10.41 -10.55
C ASP A 64 9.07 -10.88 -10.42
N ASP A 65 8.79 -11.71 -9.40
CA ASP A 65 7.45 -12.22 -9.11
C ASP A 65 6.53 -11.17 -8.46
N PHE A 66 7.04 -9.97 -8.16
CA PHE A 66 6.25 -8.93 -7.51
C PHE A 66 5.09 -8.43 -8.36
N LYS A 67 5.33 -8.22 -9.67
CA LYS A 67 4.29 -7.78 -10.60
C LYS A 67 3.19 -8.86 -10.78
N PRO A 68 3.51 -10.12 -11.13
CA PRO A 68 2.49 -11.15 -11.27
C PRO A 68 1.75 -11.43 -9.94
N ALA A 69 2.44 -11.39 -8.79
CA ALA A 69 1.76 -11.50 -7.49
C ALA A 69 0.69 -10.43 -7.32
N ARG A 70 1.00 -9.16 -7.64
CA ARG A 70 0.04 -8.05 -7.56
C ARG A 70 -1.14 -8.23 -8.52
N GLU A 71 -0.90 -8.75 -9.71
CA GLU A 71 -1.98 -9.04 -10.68
C GLU A 71 -2.94 -10.11 -10.14
N ILE A 72 -2.43 -11.19 -9.54
CA ILE A 72 -3.24 -12.22 -8.88
C ILE A 72 -4.06 -11.64 -7.73
N LEU A 73 -3.43 -10.84 -6.86
CA LEU A 73 -4.13 -10.21 -5.74
C LEU A 73 -5.20 -9.21 -6.19
N HIS A 74 -4.96 -8.50 -7.30
CA HIS A 74 -5.94 -7.60 -7.89
C HIS A 74 -7.13 -8.38 -8.46
N ALA A 75 -6.87 -9.46 -9.21
CA ALA A 75 -7.90 -10.34 -9.75
C ALA A 75 -8.76 -10.99 -8.65
N ALA A 76 -8.15 -11.29 -7.50
CA ALA A 76 -8.84 -11.80 -6.32
C ALA A 76 -9.59 -10.73 -5.50
N GLY A 77 -9.55 -9.46 -5.91
CA GLY A 77 -10.20 -8.35 -5.18
C GLY A 77 -9.52 -7.98 -3.86
N LEU A 78 -8.30 -8.47 -3.59
CA LEU A 78 -7.58 -8.26 -2.33
C LEU A 78 -6.80 -6.94 -2.30
N LEU A 79 -6.65 -6.29 -3.45
CA LEU A 79 -5.98 -4.98 -3.57
C LEU A 79 -6.96 -3.83 -3.74
N GLU A 80 -8.24 -4.12 -3.97
CA GLU A 80 -9.27 -3.09 -3.98
C GLU A 80 -9.41 -2.62 -2.54
N ALA A 81 -9.06 -1.36 -2.31
CA ALA A 81 -9.07 -0.81 -0.98
C ALA A 81 -10.50 -0.94 -0.43
N THR A 82 -10.67 -1.74 0.63
CA THR A 82 -11.80 -1.60 1.55
C THR A 82 -11.64 -0.23 2.24
N ARG A 83 -11.90 0.83 1.48
CA ARG A 83 -11.90 2.22 1.90
C ARG A 83 -13.16 2.93 1.45
N ASP A 84 -14.21 2.21 1.09
CA ASP A 84 -15.53 2.83 0.82
C ASP A 84 -16.68 2.29 1.67
N ASN A 85 -16.47 1.29 2.53
CA ASN A 85 -17.54 0.77 3.38
C ASN A 85 -17.44 1.33 4.79
N SER A 86 -17.60 2.65 4.87
CA SER A 86 -18.08 3.27 6.10
C SER A 86 -19.48 2.71 6.35
N TYR A 87 -19.64 1.82 7.34
CA TYR A 87 -20.95 1.37 7.85
C TYR A 87 -21.75 2.51 8.52
N LEU A 88 -21.41 3.77 8.22
CA LEU A 88 -22.06 4.95 8.77
C LEU A 88 -23.22 5.35 7.85
N PRO A 89 -24.44 5.56 8.39
CA PRO A 89 -25.50 6.23 7.63
C PRO A 89 -24.95 7.57 7.12
N GLY A 90 -25.28 7.91 5.86
CA GLY A 90 -24.67 9.02 5.10
C GLY A 90 -24.79 10.43 5.71
N ASN A 91 -25.47 10.56 6.85
CA ASN A 91 -25.57 11.79 7.64
C ASN A 91 -24.45 11.97 8.67
N LEU A 92 -23.68 10.93 8.99
CA LEU A 92 -22.56 10.96 9.94
C LEU A 92 -21.20 10.70 9.29
N SER A 93 -21.16 10.65 7.95
CA SER A 93 -19.92 10.64 7.18
C SER A 93 -19.20 11.98 7.35
N PHE A 94 -18.54 12.18 8.48
CA PHE A 94 -17.50 13.20 8.59
C PHE A 94 -16.45 12.83 7.54
N ARG A 95 -16.48 13.60 6.45
CA ARG A 95 -15.46 13.60 5.41
C ARG A 95 -14.17 14.04 6.06
N GLU A 96 -13.46 13.11 6.66
CA GLU A 96 -12.10 13.35 7.10
C GLU A 96 -11.31 13.65 5.83
N ALA A 97 -10.98 14.93 5.65
CA ALA A 97 -10.25 15.41 4.49
C ALA A 97 -9.03 14.50 4.34
N PRO A 98 -8.73 14.02 3.12
CA PRO A 98 -7.70 13.02 2.91
C PRO A 98 -6.44 13.51 3.61
N ALA A 99 -5.93 12.70 4.56
CA ALA A 99 -4.67 12.93 5.24
C ALA A 99 -3.60 13.05 4.16
N THR A 100 -3.43 14.27 3.68
CA THR A 100 -2.65 14.54 2.51
C THR A 100 -1.23 14.51 3.02
N SER A 101 -0.57 13.36 2.82
CA SER A 101 0.81 13.18 3.22
C SER A 101 1.61 14.40 2.73
N PRO A 102 2.30 15.11 3.63
CA PRO A 102 3.03 16.32 3.25
C PRO A 102 4.03 16.03 2.12
N THR A 103 4.56 14.81 2.08
CA THR A 103 5.45 14.28 1.03
C THR A 103 4.80 14.21 -0.35
N ALA A 104 3.52 13.83 -0.47
CA ALA A 104 2.83 13.81 -1.76
C ALA A 104 2.59 15.24 -2.29
N ARG A 105 2.27 16.19 -1.41
CA ARG A 105 2.15 17.62 -1.76
C ARG A 105 3.47 18.20 -2.26
N VAL A 106 4.56 17.93 -1.54
CA VAL A 106 5.90 18.40 -1.91
C VAL A 106 6.36 17.80 -3.25
N SER A 107 6.05 16.53 -3.53
CA SER A 107 6.42 15.89 -4.80
C SER A 107 5.71 16.50 -6.03
N ARG A 108 4.41 16.84 -5.90
CA ARG A 108 3.65 17.48 -6.97
C ARG A 108 4.12 18.92 -7.20
N LEU A 109 4.38 19.66 -6.13
CA LEU A 109 4.90 21.03 -6.22
C LEU A 109 6.27 21.06 -6.89
N ARG A 110 7.17 20.12 -6.52
CA ARG A 110 8.48 19.95 -7.14
C ARG A 110 8.35 19.66 -8.65
N MET A 111 7.45 18.77 -9.05
CA MET A 111 7.21 18.46 -10.47
C MET A 111 6.68 19.66 -11.26
N ALA A 112 5.72 20.42 -10.72
CA ALA A 112 5.19 21.62 -11.38
C ALA A 112 6.27 22.69 -11.58
N LEU A 113 7.14 22.88 -10.57
CA LEU A 113 8.21 23.87 -10.63
C LEU A 113 9.29 23.47 -11.65
N LEU A 114 9.66 22.18 -11.73
CA LEU A 114 10.55 21.68 -12.77
C LEU A 114 9.97 21.86 -14.18
N PHE A 115 8.67 21.65 -14.35
CA PHE A 115 8.01 21.82 -15.64
C PHE A 115 8.06 23.28 -16.12
N ILE A 116 7.83 24.24 -15.22
CA ILE A 116 7.95 25.67 -15.52
C ILE A 116 9.39 26.02 -15.95
N VAL A 117 10.41 25.51 -15.24
CA VAL A 117 11.82 25.75 -15.58
C VAL A 117 12.13 25.22 -16.99
N VAL A 118 11.65 24.02 -17.33
CA VAL A 118 11.83 23.45 -18.68
C VAL A 118 11.16 24.30 -19.75
N ILE A 119 9.95 24.80 -19.52
CA ILE A 119 9.24 25.66 -20.48
C ILE A 119 9.98 26.99 -20.66
N VAL A 120 10.41 27.63 -19.58
CA VAL A 120 11.11 28.92 -19.65
C VAL A 120 12.47 28.76 -20.33
N ALA A 121 13.24 27.73 -19.97
CA ALA A 121 14.51 27.44 -20.62
C ALA A 121 14.33 27.11 -22.11
N GLY A 122 13.36 26.26 -22.46
CA GLY A 122 13.04 25.94 -23.84
C GLY A 122 12.59 27.17 -24.65
N GLY A 123 11.74 28.01 -24.06
CA GLY A 123 11.27 29.25 -24.70
C GLY A 123 12.39 30.28 -24.89
N LEU A 124 13.30 30.41 -23.92
CA LEU A 124 14.48 31.26 -24.06
C LEU A 124 15.44 30.76 -25.14
N LEU A 125 15.65 29.44 -25.23
CA LEU A 125 16.50 28.84 -26.27
C LEU A 125 15.89 29.01 -27.67
N LEU A 126 14.58 28.80 -27.83
CA LEU A 126 13.89 29.08 -29.10
C LEU A 126 13.97 30.56 -29.48
N ARG A 127 13.79 31.45 -28.51
CA ARG A 127 13.89 32.89 -28.73
C ARG A 127 15.32 33.32 -29.09
N SER A 128 16.35 32.75 -28.47
CA SER A 128 17.75 33.02 -28.81
C SER A 128 18.19 32.42 -30.14
N LEU A 129 17.48 31.40 -30.65
CA LEU A 129 17.75 30.81 -31.97
C LEU A 129 17.05 31.58 -33.11
N MET A 130 16.00 32.35 -32.79
CA MET A 130 15.20 33.14 -33.72
C MET A 130 15.56 34.64 -33.75
N SER A 131 16.51 35.08 -32.93
CA SER A 131 17.08 36.43 -32.89
C SER A 131 18.51 36.44 -33.40
#